data_AF-A0A968C279-F1
#
_entry.id   AF-A0A968C279-F1
#
_cell.length_a   1.000
_cell.length_b   1.000
_cell.length_c   1.000
_cell.angle_alpha   90.00
_cell.angle_beta   90.00
_cell.angle_gamma   90.00
#
_symmetry.space_group_name_H-M   'P 1'
#
loop_
_entity.id
_entity.type
_entity.pdbx_description
1 polymer ?
#
loop_
_entity_poly.entity_id
_entity_poly.type
_entity_poly.pdbx_seq_one_letter_code
_entity_poly.pdbx_strand_id
1 'polypeptide(L)'
;MLTTLVMAGPRLAIIVWWLFATSRFNQAFNAIIWPILGIIFAPWTTLMYLIVFPGGVNGLDWLWIVLGIIFDLGSYVGGGFGNRDRLRG
;
A
#
# COMPACT_ATOMS: atom_id res chain seq x y z
N MET A 1 -8.80 -2.86 -17.95
CA MET A 1 -8.84 -4.17 -17.28
C MET A 1 -7.54 -4.46 -16.52
N LEU A 2 -6.36 -4.20 -17.10
CA LEU A 2 -5.07 -4.38 -16.42
C LEU A 2 -4.81 -3.40 -15.25
N THR A 3 -5.22 -2.14 -15.39
CA THR A 3 -5.05 -1.10 -14.36
C THR A 3 -5.81 -1.37 -13.06
N THR A 4 -6.98 -2.02 -13.14
CA THR A 4 -7.75 -2.41 -11.95
C THR A 4 -7.05 -3.51 -11.16
N LEU A 5 -6.38 -4.45 -11.84
CA LEU A 5 -5.60 -5.50 -11.18
C LEU A 5 -4.36 -4.94 -10.48
N VAL A 6 -3.69 -3.95 -11.10
CA VAL A 6 -2.49 -3.31 -10.53
C VAL A 6 -2.85 -2.37 -9.37
N MET A 7 -4.02 -1.72 -9.40
CA MET A 7 -4.49 -0.85 -8.30
C MET A 7 -5.22 -1.61 -7.17
N ALA A 8 -5.88 -2.74 -7.47
CA ALA A 8 -6.43 -3.63 -6.45
C ALA A 8 -5.36 -4.54 -5.85
N GLY A 9 -4.29 -4.85 -6.60
CA GLY A 9 -3.16 -5.69 -6.21
C GLY A 9 -2.56 -5.36 -4.84
N PRO A 10 -2.14 -4.12 -4.55
CA PRO A 10 -1.57 -3.77 -3.25
C PRO A 10 -2.59 -3.87 -2.12
N ARG A 11 -3.85 -3.47 -2.35
CA ARG A 11 -4.91 -3.58 -1.33
C ARG A 11 -5.23 -5.03 -1.00
N LEU A 12 -5.33 -5.89 -2.01
CA LEU A 12 -5.54 -7.33 -1.86
C LEU A 12 -4.32 -7.99 -1.20
N ALA A 13 -3.11 -7.61 -1.58
CA ALA A 13 -1.87 -8.11 -0.97
C ALA A 13 -1.81 -7.75 0.52
N ILE A 14 -2.24 -6.54 0.92
CA ILE A 14 -2.34 -6.16 2.33
C ILE A 14 -3.38 -7.02 3.06
N ILE A 15 -4.57 -7.25 2.47
CA ILE A 15 -5.62 -8.08 3.09
C ILE A 15 -5.16 -9.53 3.23
N VAL A 16 -4.56 -10.10 2.18
CA VAL A 16 -4.01 -11.45 2.18
C VAL A 16 -2.91 -11.55 3.25
N TRP A 17 -1.97 -10.61 3.27
CA TRP A 17 -0.91 -10.61 4.26
C TRP A 17 -1.46 -10.41 5.68
N TRP A 18 -2.47 -9.55 5.86
CA TRP A 18 -3.14 -9.40 7.15
C TRP A 18 -3.73 -10.73 7.64
N LEU A 19 -4.36 -11.52 6.76
CA LEU A 19 -4.87 -12.86 7.10
C LEU A 19 -3.77 -13.86 7.47
N PHE A 20 -2.60 -13.79 6.83
CA PHE A 20 -1.48 -14.71 7.08
C PHE A 20 -0.55 -14.27 8.22
N ALA A 21 -0.51 -12.98 8.57
CA ALA A 21 0.45 -12.42 9.52
C ALA A 21 -0.18 -11.38 10.47
N THR A 22 -1.36 -11.67 11.00
CA THR A 22 -2.06 -10.82 11.98
C THR A 22 -1.17 -10.47 13.19
N SER A 23 -0.32 -11.38 13.65
CA SER A 23 0.61 -11.14 14.77
C SER A 23 1.64 -10.05 14.46
N ARG A 24 2.15 -10.00 13.21
CA ARG A 24 3.07 -8.94 12.76
C ARG A 24 2.37 -7.59 12.69
N PHE A 25 1.13 -7.56 12.21
CA PHE A 25 0.33 -6.32 12.22
C PHE A 25 0.08 -5.80 13.62
N ASN A 26 -0.23 -6.68 14.57
CA ASN A 26 -0.47 -6.29 15.97
C ASN A 26 0.81 -5.77 16.66
N GLN A 27 1.98 -6.29 16.27
CA GLN A 27 3.28 -5.80 16.75
C GLN A 27 3.72 -4.50 16.05
N ALA A 28 3.47 -4.38 14.74
CA ALA A 28 3.85 -3.22 13.95
C ALA A 28 2.92 -2.02 14.17
N PHE A 29 1.64 -2.27 14.43
CA PHE A 29 0.60 -1.28 14.64
C PHE A 29 -0.14 -1.56 15.95
N ASN A 30 0.05 -0.67 16.93
CA ASN A 30 -0.59 -0.78 18.24
C ASN A 30 -2.13 -0.67 18.17
N ALA A 31 -2.66 -0.06 17.10
CA ALA A 31 -4.09 0.12 16.88
C ALA A 31 -4.49 -0.19 15.44
N ILE A 32 -5.67 -0.79 15.25
CA ILE A 32 -6.22 -1.18 13.94
C ILE A 32 -6.49 0.02 13.02
N ILE A 33 -6.58 1.23 13.58
CA ILE A 33 -6.80 2.47 12.83
C ILE A 33 -5.65 2.76 11.85
N TRP A 34 -4.41 2.44 12.23
CA TRP A 34 -3.21 2.71 11.43
C TRP A 34 -3.17 1.91 10.12
N PRO A 35 -3.36 0.57 10.12
CA PRO A 35 -3.41 -0.19 8.87
C PRO A 35 -4.64 0.17 8.02
N ILE A 36 -5.77 0.56 8.62
CA ILE A 36 -6.94 1.03 7.87
C ILE A 36 -6.62 2.34 7.12
N LEU A 37 -6.02 3.32 7.81
CA LEU A 37 -5.57 4.56 7.18
C LEU A 37 -4.52 4.28 6.12
N GLY A 38 -3.59 3.36 6.38
CA GLY A 38 -2.60 2.91 5.41
C GLY A 38 -3.21 2.35 4.13
N ILE A 39 -4.19 1.46 4.22
CA ILE A 39 -4.85 0.88 3.03
C ILE A 39 -5.59 1.96 2.20
N ILE A 40 -6.16 2.97 2.86
CA ILE A 40 -6.95 4.03 2.23
C ILE A 40 -6.05 5.10 1.60
N PHE A 41 -5.02 5.55 2.33
CA PHE A 41 -4.19 6.70 1.98
C PHE A 41 -2.82 6.34 1.39
N ALA A 42 -2.25 5.20 1.76
CA ALA A 42 -0.88 4.84 1.40
C ALA A 42 -0.65 3.31 1.38
N PRO A 43 -1.34 2.57 0.49
CA PRO A 43 -1.30 1.12 0.48
C PRO A 43 0.10 0.57 0.21
N TRP A 44 0.87 1.16 -0.70
CA TRP A 44 2.22 0.68 -1.00
C TRP A 44 3.19 0.97 0.15
N THR A 45 3.09 2.13 0.77
CA THR A 45 3.91 2.48 1.94
C THR A 45 3.67 1.53 3.11
N THR A 46 2.41 1.14 3.33
CA THR A 46 2.05 0.17 4.39
C THR A 46 2.67 -1.20 4.13
N LEU A 47 2.68 -1.65 2.88
CA LEU A 47 3.32 -2.89 2.45
C LEU A 47 4.83 -2.87 2.69
N MET A 48 5.50 -1.78 2.30
CA MET A 48 6.94 -1.63 2.50
C MET A 48 7.31 -1.56 3.98
N TYR A 49 6.48 -0.90 4.80
CA TYR A 49 6.67 -0.87 6.25
C TYR A 49 6.57 -2.26 6.88
N LEU A 50 5.62 -3.09 6.44
CA LEU A 50 5.46 -4.47 6.91
C LEU A 50 6.61 -5.41 6.49
N ILE A 51 7.24 -5.14 5.34
CA ILE A 51 8.44 -5.87 4.88
C ILE A 51 9.62 -5.59 5.82
N VAL A 52 9.81 -4.31 6.20
CA VAL A 52 10.93 -3.86 7.03
C VAL A 52 10.76 -4.26 8.50
N PHE A 53 9.53 -4.30 9.01
CA PHE A 53 9.27 -4.69 10.40
C PHE A 53 9.48 -6.21 10.65
N PRO A 54 10.06 -6.67 11.78
CA PRO A 54 10.48 -5.93 12.99
C PRO A 54 11.96 -5.52 13.01
N GLY A 55 12.71 -5.70 11.91
CA GLY A 55 14.16 -5.51 11.87
C GLY A 55 14.66 -4.07 12.09
N GLY A 56 13.73 -3.11 12.22
CA GLY A 56 14.03 -1.68 12.27
C GLY A 56 14.36 -1.13 10.90
N VAL A 57 14.06 0.15 10.66
CA VAL A 57 14.37 0.79 9.37
C VAL A 57 15.86 1.15 9.33
N ASN A 58 16.69 0.33 8.68
CA ASN A 58 18.13 0.55 8.61
C ASN A 58 18.64 0.61 7.16
N GLY A 59 19.47 1.61 6.85
CA GLY A 59 20.18 1.72 5.58
C GLY A 59 19.27 1.68 4.34
N LEU A 60 19.19 0.51 3.69
CA LEU A 60 18.42 0.26 2.45
C LEU A 60 16.90 0.19 2.67
N ASP A 61 16.43 0.01 3.89
CA ASP A 61 14.99 -0.05 4.20
C ASP A 61 14.26 1.26 3.86
N TRP A 62 14.97 2.38 3.96
CA TRP A 62 14.48 3.69 3.55
C TRP A 62 14.16 3.76 2.06
N LEU A 63 14.92 3.06 1.21
CA LEU A 63 14.66 3.02 -0.22
C LEU A 63 13.28 2.40 -0.52
N TRP A 64 12.94 1.32 0.19
CA TRP A 64 11.65 0.64 0.05
C TRP A 64 10.50 1.53 0.47
N ILE A 65 10.62 2.24 1.61
CA ILE A 65 9.59 3.17 2.08
C ILE A 65 9.41 4.32 1.08
N VAL A 66 10.49 4.93 0.59
CA VAL A 66 10.45 6.02 -0.39
C VAL A 66 9.81 5.56 -1.71
N LEU A 67 10.14 4.35 -2.19
CA LEU A 67 9.49 3.76 -3.34
C LEU A 67 7.98 3.60 -3.11
N GLY A 68 7.58 3.09 -1.94
CA GLY A 68 6.17 2.97 -1.55
C GLY A 68 5.42 4.29 -1.67
N ILE A 69 6.01 5.37 -1.16
CA ILE A 69 5.43 6.72 -1.24
C ILE A 69 5.29 7.21 -2.69
N ILE A 70 6.30 6.96 -3.54
CA ILE A 70 6.25 7.32 -4.96
C ILE A 70 5.13 6.55 -5.68
N PHE A 71 4.99 5.25 -5.39
CA PHE A 71 3.90 4.44 -5.96
C PHE A 71 2.53 4.89 -5.47
N ASP A 72 2.40 5.28 -4.19
CA ASP A 72 1.17 5.83 -3.64
C ASP A 72 0.80 7.15 -4.36
N LEU A 73 1.73 8.11 -4.48
CA LEU A 73 1.51 9.35 -5.26
C LEU A 73 1.18 9.07 -6.73
N GLY A 74 1.91 8.16 -7.36
CA GLY A 74 1.69 7.76 -8.75
C GLY A 74 0.31 7.12 -8.96
N SER A 75 -0.22 6.42 -7.95
CA SER A 75 -1.56 5.84 -8.00
C SER A 75 -2.66 6.91 -7.92
N TYR A 76 -2.45 7.97 -7.14
CA TYR A 76 -3.36 9.12 -7.11
C TYR A 76 -3.39 9.88 -8.43
N VAL A 77 -2.23 10.04 -9.08
CA VAL A 77 -2.12 10.72 -10.37
C VAL A 77 -2.64 9.84 -11.51
N GLY A 78 -2.30 8.54 -11.54
CA GLY A 78 -2.70 7.60 -12.59
C GLY A 78 -4.17 7.20 -12.57
N GLY A 79 -4.82 7.19 -11.41
CA GLY A 79 -6.25 6.89 -11.26
C GLY A 79 -7.17 7.95 -11.91
N GLY A 80 -6.71 9.21 -11.98
CA GLY A 80 -7.47 10.31 -12.57
C GLY A 80 -7.53 10.28 -14.11
N PHE A 81 -6.54 9.68 -14.78
CA PHE A 81 -6.48 9.63 -16.24
C PHE A 81 -7.33 8.51 -16.85
N GLY A 82 -7.58 7.41 -16.13
CA GLY A 82 -8.37 6.28 -16.64
C GLY A 82 -9.90 6.49 -16.69
N ASN A 83 -10.42 7.57 -16.09
CA ASN A 83 -11.87 7.81 -15.97
C ASN A 83 -12.42 8.90 -16.90
N ARG A 84 -11.58 9.55 -17.72
CA ARG A 84 -12.01 10.66 -18.58
C ARG A 84 -12.53 10.21 -19.95
N ASP A 85 -12.21 8.99 -20.36
CA ASP A 85 -12.62 8.44 -21.67
C ASP A 85 -13.97 7.71 -21.65
N ARG A 86 -14.70 7.71 -20.51
CA ARG A 86 -16.03 7.07 -20.42
C ARG A 86 -17.21 8.05 -20.31
N LEU A 87 -16.96 9.36 -20.24
CA LEU A 87 -18.01 10.38 -20.13
C LEU A 87 -18.29 11.12 -21.46
N ARG A 88 -17.76 10.62 -22.58
CA ARG A 88 -18.10 11.07 -23.93
C ARG A 88 -18.47 9.87 -24.80
N GLY A 89 -19.64 9.30 -24.52
CA GLY A 89 -20.35 8.38 -25.38
C GLY A 89 -21.82 8.75 -25.36
#